data_AF-A0A8T7L804-F1
#
_entry.id   AF-A0A8T7L804-F1
#
_cell.length_a   1.000
_cell.length_b   1.000
_cell.length_c   1.000
_cell.angle_alpha   90.00
_cell.angle_beta   90.00
_cell.angle_gamma   90.00
#
_symmetry.space_group_name_H-M   'P 1'
#
loop_
_entity.id
_entity.type
_entity.pdbx_description
1 polymer ?
#
loop_
_entity_poly.entity_id
_entity_poly.type
_entity_poly.pdbx_seq_one_letter_code
_entity_poly.pdbx_strand_id
1 'polypeptide(L)'
;MDKPTPGDLVALEALIEDWLARAQDAADKALNLSRIGASRAEFYRGQADAYRRAAAELRALLADESGEDQAAPVEYAQVSLDTAQTVLKLAGLSAAELRAHPDRTFSILFLPLQFRSVGEVSEMLMDVADVDILDSGRLLDTNKSFVDFAFKSPPV
;
A
#
# COMPACT_ATOMS: atom_id res chain seq x y z
N MET A 1 1.14 2.48 -23.37
CA MET A 1 -0.09 1.88 -22.84
C MET A 1 -1.22 2.80 -23.28
N ASP A 2 -2.14 2.27 -24.07
CA ASP A 2 -3.35 3.01 -24.45
C ASP A 2 -4.23 3.20 -23.22
N LYS A 3 -4.79 4.40 -23.05
CA LYS A 3 -5.72 4.68 -21.96
C LYS A 3 -7.01 3.85 -22.15
N PRO A 4 -7.59 3.31 -21.08
CA PRO A 4 -8.86 2.59 -21.17
C PRO A 4 -9.93 3.49 -21.79
N THR A 5 -10.71 2.94 -22.71
CA THR A 5 -11.82 3.67 -23.30
C THR A 5 -12.97 3.80 -22.30
N PRO A 6 -13.91 4.74 -22.49
CA PRO A 6 -15.10 4.83 -21.64
C PRO A 6 -15.90 3.52 -21.56
N GLY A 7 -15.86 2.69 -22.61
CA GLY A 7 -16.48 1.36 -22.60
C GLY A 7 -15.74 0.36 -21.70
N ASP A 8 -14.41 0.47 -21.60
CA ASP A 8 -13.59 -0.37 -20.73
C ASP A 8 -13.81 -0.01 -19.26
N LEU A 9 -13.91 1.27 -18.93
CA LEU A 9 -14.20 1.74 -17.57
C LEU A 9 -15.54 1.19 -17.05
N VAL A 10 -16.60 1.26 -17.86
CA VAL A 10 -17.92 0.71 -17.51
C VAL A 10 -17.86 -0.81 -17.30
N ALA A 11 -17.07 -1.52 -18.12
CA ALA A 11 -16.90 -2.96 -17.97
C ALA A 11 -16.13 -3.33 -16.69
N LEU A 12 -15.13 -2.52 -16.31
CA LEU A 12 -14.34 -2.71 -15.09
C LEU A 12 -15.14 -2.35 -13.83
N GLU A 13 -15.98 -1.32 -13.86
CA GLU A 13 -16.94 -1.01 -12.81
C GLU A 13 -17.97 -2.14 -12.63
N ALA A 14 -18.51 -2.67 -13.73
CA ALA A 14 -19.42 -3.81 -13.67
C ALA A 14 -18.76 -5.07 -13.09
N LEU A 15 -17.47 -5.28 -13.36
CA LEU A 15 -16.68 -6.38 -12.79
C LEU A 15 -16.50 -6.21 -11.27
N ILE A 16 -16.25 -5.00 -10.79
CA ILE A 16 -16.20 -4.68 -9.36
C ILE A 16 -17.52 -5.05 -8.69
N GLU A 17 -18.65 -4.64 -9.26
CA GLU A 17 -19.97 -4.94 -8.69
C GLU A 17 -20.27 -6.45 -8.68
N ASP A 18 -19.87 -7.20 -9.70
CA ASP A 18 -19.99 -8.67 -9.72
C ASP A 18 -19.16 -9.32 -8.60
N TRP A 19 -17.93 -8.86 -8.38
CA TRP A 19 -17.10 -9.37 -7.29
C TRP A 19 -17.65 -9.02 -5.90
N LEU A 20 -18.21 -7.83 -5.71
CA LEU A 20 -18.88 -7.46 -4.47
C LEU A 20 -20.14 -8.30 -4.22
N ALA A 21 -20.94 -8.58 -5.25
CA ALA A 21 -22.08 -9.48 -5.15
C ALA A 21 -21.66 -10.90 -4.75
N ARG A 22 -20.59 -11.43 -5.34
CA ARG A 22 -20.03 -12.74 -4.97
C ARG A 22 -19.47 -12.74 -3.55
N ALA A 23 -18.85 -11.65 -3.11
CA ALA A 23 -18.38 -11.52 -1.74
C ALA A 23 -19.53 -11.55 -0.74
N GLN A 24 -20.65 -10.89 -1.07
CA GLN A 24 -21.84 -10.88 -0.23
C GLN A 24 -22.47 -12.27 -0.13
N ASP A 25 -22.65 -12.96 -1.27
CA ASP A 25 -23.17 -14.34 -1.28
C ASP A 25 -22.28 -15.31 -0.49
N ALA A 26 -20.95 -15.19 -0.60
CA ALA A 26 -20.02 -15.96 0.20
C ALA A 26 -20.12 -15.63 1.71
N ALA A 27 -20.29 -14.35 2.07
CA ALA A 27 -20.48 -13.94 3.46
C ALA A 27 -21.79 -14.49 4.06
N ASP A 28 -22.87 -14.47 3.29
CA ASP A 28 -24.17 -15.02 3.71
C ASP A 28 -24.09 -16.55 3.87
N LYS A 29 -23.40 -17.25 2.97
CA LYS A 29 -23.09 -18.68 3.11
C LYS A 29 -22.26 -18.96 4.37
N ALA A 30 -21.24 -18.16 4.64
CA ALA A 30 -20.43 -18.29 5.85
C ALA A 30 -21.26 -18.09 7.12
N LEU A 31 -22.15 -17.10 7.13
CA LEU A 31 -23.03 -16.81 8.26
C LEU A 31 -23.99 -17.98 8.51
N ASN A 32 -24.61 -18.51 7.46
CA ASN A 32 -25.55 -19.64 7.55
C ASN A 32 -24.84 -20.93 8.01
N LEU A 33 -23.61 -21.17 7.54
CA LEU A 33 -22.83 -22.36 7.87
C LEU A 33 -22.11 -22.27 9.22
N SER A 34 -21.95 -21.07 9.80
CA SER A 34 -21.32 -20.87 11.10
C SER A 34 -22.00 -21.65 12.23
N ARG A 35 -23.29 -21.99 12.06
CA ARG A 35 -24.09 -22.79 13.00
C ARG A 35 -23.96 -24.31 12.81
N ILE A 36 -23.39 -24.77 11.70
CA ILE A 36 -23.41 -26.18 11.26
C ILE A 36 -21.98 -26.76 11.16
N GLY A 37 -20.97 -25.95 10.81
CA GLY A 37 -19.59 -26.41 10.75
C GLY A 37 -18.57 -25.30 10.53
N ALA A 38 -17.64 -25.15 11.49
CA ALA A 38 -16.65 -24.07 11.53
C ALA A 38 -15.76 -24.01 10.28
N SER A 39 -15.24 -25.14 9.80
CA SER A 39 -14.29 -25.16 8.68
C SER A 39 -14.90 -24.72 7.34
N ARG A 40 -16.19 -25.03 7.10
CA ARG A 40 -16.88 -24.56 5.89
C ARG A 40 -17.21 -23.08 6.00
N ALA A 41 -17.58 -22.60 7.17
CA ALA A 41 -17.81 -21.17 7.40
C ALA A 41 -16.52 -20.36 7.18
N GLU A 42 -15.37 -20.85 7.65
CA GLU A 42 -14.05 -20.23 7.42
C GLU A 42 -13.67 -20.19 5.94
N PHE A 43 -13.92 -21.26 5.19
CA PHE A 43 -13.70 -21.27 3.74
C PHE A 43 -14.47 -20.16 3.02
N TYR A 44 -15.77 -20.02 3.33
CA TYR A 44 -16.60 -18.98 2.71
C TYR A 44 -16.24 -17.57 3.18
N ARG A 45 -15.76 -17.39 4.42
CA ARG A 45 -15.18 -16.11 4.87
C ARG A 45 -13.95 -15.75 4.06
N GLY A 46 -13.01 -16.68 3.88
CA GLY A 46 -11.82 -16.46 3.07
C GLY A 46 -12.15 -16.11 1.61
N GLN A 47 -13.17 -16.75 1.04
CA GLN A 47 -13.66 -16.43 -0.29
C GLN A 47 -14.29 -15.03 -0.38
N ALA A 48 -15.11 -14.64 0.60
CA ALA A 48 -15.66 -13.29 0.67
C ALA A 48 -14.56 -12.23 0.79
N ASP A 49 -13.55 -12.47 1.62
CA ASP A 49 -12.42 -11.55 1.82
C ASP A 49 -11.53 -11.44 0.58
N ALA A 50 -11.39 -12.51 -0.20
CA ALA A 50 -10.65 -12.47 -1.46
C ALA A 50 -11.36 -11.60 -2.50
N TYR A 51 -12.67 -11.78 -2.69
CA TYR A 51 -13.44 -10.97 -3.63
C TYR A 51 -13.50 -9.48 -3.23
N ARG A 52 -13.63 -9.17 -1.93
CA ARG A 52 -13.60 -7.78 -1.46
C ARG A 52 -12.26 -7.11 -1.71
N ARG A 53 -11.16 -7.82 -1.47
CA ARG A 53 -9.81 -7.29 -1.74
C ARG A 53 -9.59 -7.04 -3.23
N ALA A 54 -9.93 -8.00 -4.09
CA ALA A 54 -9.81 -7.82 -5.53
C ALA A 54 -10.67 -6.64 -6.04
N ALA A 55 -11.88 -6.47 -5.53
CA ALA A 55 -12.74 -5.34 -5.86
C ALA A 55 -12.16 -4.00 -5.37
N ALA A 56 -11.56 -3.96 -4.18
CA ALA A 56 -10.91 -2.77 -3.65
C ALA A 56 -9.64 -2.39 -4.42
N GLU A 57 -8.81 -3.39 -4.78
CA GLU A 57 -7.60 -3.19 -5.61
C GLU A 57 -7.97 -2.66 -6.99
N LEU A 58 -9.00 -3.23 -7.64
CA LEU A 58 -9.45 -2.75 -8.94
C LEU A 58 -10.05 -1.34 -8.86
N ARG A 59 -10.81 -1.02 -7.80
CA ARG A 59 -11.26 0.36 -7.56
C ARG A 59 -10.12 1.33 -7.35
N ALA A 60 -9.07 0.94 -6.62
CA ALA A 60 -7.91 1.78 -6.40
C ALA A 60 -7.17 2.07 -7.70
N LEU A 61 -6.98 1.04 -8.55
CA LEU A 61 -6.39 1.20 -9.88
C LEU A 61 -7.23 2.11 -10.78
N LEU A 62 -8.56 1.96 -10.77
CA LEU A 62 -9.45 2.84 -11.53
C LEU A 62 -9.41 4.27 -10.99
N ALA A 63 -9.37 4.48 -9.68
CA ALA A 63 -9.29 5.81 -9.08
C ALA A 63 -7.97 6.51 -9.43
N ASP A 64 -6.86 5.76 -9.42
CA ASP A 64 -5.54 6.23 -9.84
C ASP A 64 -5.52 6.60 -11.34
N GLU A 65 -6.23 5.84 -12.20
CA GLU A 65 -6.42 6.17 -13.61
C GLU A 65 -7.43 7.30 -13.88
N SER A 66 -8.37 7.56 -12.96
CA SER A 66 -9.44 8.56 -13.09
C SER A 66 -9.01 9.99 -12.75
N GLY A 67 -7.84 10.18 -12.16
CA GLY A 67 -7.28 11.52 -11.94
C GLY A 67 -8.05 12.41 -10.95
N GLU A 68 -8.82 11.84 -10.02
CA GLU A 68 -9.40 12.56 -8.88
C GLU A 68 -8.59 12.30 -7.59
N ASP A 69 -7.29 12.60 -7.65
CA ASP A 69 -6.57 13.45 -6.70
C ASP A 69 -5.10 13.52 -7.17
N GLN A 70 -4.87 14.11 -8.35
CA GLN A 70 -3.54 14.66 -8.59
C GLN A 70 -3.42 15.90 -7.71
N ALA A 71 -3.10 15.69 -6.43
CA ALA A 71 -2.37 16.68 -5.65
C ALA A 71 -1.30 17.25 -6.60
N ALA A 72 -1.32 18.57 -6.82
CA ALA A 72 -0.41 19.25 -7.73
C ALA A 72 0.99 18.64 -7.59
N PRO A 73 1.71 18.34 -8.69
CA PRO A 73 2.94 17.55 -8.63
C PRO A 73 3.84 18.10 -7.54
N VAL A 74 3.90 17.38 -6.41
CA VAL A 74 4.69 17.79 -5.27
C VAL A 74 6.12 17.58 -5.72
N GLU A 75 6.79 18.68 -6.08
CA GLU A 75 8.15 18.60 -6.58
C GLU A 75 9.08 18.28 -5.41
N TYR A 76 9.34 16.99 -5.19
CA TYR A 76 10.27 16.52 -4.17
C TYR A 76 11.71 16.91 -4.50
N ALA A 77 12.49 17.15 -3.44
CA ALA A 77 13.89 17.50 -3.55
C ALA A 77 14.69 16.36 -4.18
N GLN A 78 15.64 16.72 -5.05
CA GLN A 78 16.58 15.75 -5.59
C GLN A 78 17.62 15.39 -4.52
N VAL A 79 17.49 14.20 -3.94
CA VAL A 79 18.39 13.68 -2.90
C VAL A 79 19.11 12.45 -3.44
N SER A 80 20.40 12.30 -3.11
CA SER A 80 21.17 11.12 -3.50
C SER A 80 20.86 9.93 -2.59
N LEU A 81 21.06 8.70 -3.09
CA LEU A 81 20.91 7.50 -2.26
C LEU A 81 21.83 7.52 -1.03
N ASP A 82 23.05 8.03 -1.15
CA ASP A 82 24.01 8.14 -0.05
C ASP A 82 23.55 9.12 1.03
N THR A 83 22.97 10.26 0.61
CA THR A 83 22.35 11.23 1.50
C THR A 83 21.16 10.62 2.24
N ALA A 84 20.28 9.90 1.54
CA ALA A 84 19.15 9.20 2.16
C ALA A 84 19.63 8.13 3.18
N GLN A 85 20.69 7.38 2.87
CA GLN A 85 21.30 6.44 3.83
C GLN A 85 21.85 7.16 5.07
N THR A 86 22.42 8.34 4.90
CA THR A 86 22.93 9.14 6.02
C THR A 86 21.79 9.60 6.93
N VAL A 87 20.69 10.06 6.36
CA VAL A 87 19.47 10.42 7.10
C VAL A 87 18.94 9.22 7.90
N LEU A 88 18.89 8.03 7.31
CA LEU A 88 18.48 6.82 8.05
C LEU A 88 19.38 6.54 9.25
N LYS A 89 20.70 6.66 9.08
CA LYS A 89 21.65 6.47 10.18
C LYS A 89 21.46 7.51 11.28
N LEU A 90 21.18 8.77 10.93
CA LEU A 90 20.90 9.84 11.89
C LEU A 90 19.60 9.58 12.65
N ALA A 91 18.58 9.07 11.97
CA ALA A 91 17.33 8.61 12.61
C ALA A 91 17.52 7.38 13.50
N GLY A 92 18.71 6.76 13.54
CA GLY A 92 18.92 5.49 14.23
C GLY A 92 18.26 4.29 13.54
N LEU A 93 17.86 4.45 12.28
CA LEU A 93 17.23 3.42 11.47
C LEU A 93 18.28 2.62 10.71
N SER A 94 18.11 1.30 10.72
CA SER A 94 18.95 0.39 9.93
C SER A 94 18.06 -0.33 8.93
N ALA A 95 18.23 -0.01 7.65
CA ALA A 95 17.50 -0.61 6.56
C ALA A 95 18.09 -1.98 6.20
N ALA A 96 17.24 -2.98 5.96
CA ALA A 96 17.64 -4.19 5.26
C ALA A 96 17.96 -3.86 3.80
N GLU A 97 17.16 -2.97 3.23
CA GLU A 97 17.30 -2.49 1.86
C GLU A 97 16.78 -1.05 1.76
N LEU A 98 17.50 -0.20 1.03
CA LEU A 98 17.05 1.13 0.65
C LEU A 98 17.12 1.24 -0.88
N ARG A 99 16.03 1.63 -1.50
CA ARG A 99 15.94 1.85 -2.95
C ARG A 99 15.58 3.30 -3.23
N ALA A 100 16.20 3.87 -4.25
CA ALA A 100 15.81 5.15 -4.83
C ALA A 100 15.07 4.89 -6.14
N HIS A 101 14.03 5.67 -6.40
CA HIS A 101 13.19 5.56 -7.58
C HIS A 101 13.38 6.76 -8.52
N PRO A 102 13.01 6.63 -9.82
CA PRO A 102 13.19 7.71 -10.80
C PRO A 102 12.39 8.99 -10.49
N ASP A 103 11.33 8.87 -9.70
CA ASP A 103 10.41 9.94 -9.31
C ASP A 103 10.83 10.68 -8.02
N ARG A 104 12.10 10.51 -7.59
CA ARG A 104 12.68 11.14 -6.39
C ARG A 104 12.09 10.61 -5.07
N THR A 105 11.42 9.46 -5.11
CA THR A 105 10.96 8.75 -3.92
C THR A 105 11.95 7.66 -3.51
N PHE A 106 11.80 7.19 -2.27
CA PHE A 106 12.64 6.16 -1.68
C PHE A 106 11.78 5.12 -0.98
N SER A 107 12.19 3.85 -1.11
CA SER A 107 11.59 2.74 -0.37
C SER A 107 12.60 2.15 0.58
N ILE A 108 12.21 2.02 1.86
CA ILE A 108 12.99 1.30 2.85
C ILE A 108 12.29 -0.01 3.15
N LEU A 109 13.04 -1.12 3.12
CA LEU A 109 12.61 -2.38 3.70
C LEU A 109 13.39 -2.64 4.98
N PHE A 110 12.67 -3.05 6.01
CA PHE A 110 13.24 -3.41 7.30
C PHE A 110 13.23 -4.92 7.50
N LEU A 111 14.16 -5.41 8.32
CA LEU A 111 14.12 -6.80 8.72
C LEU A 111 12.86 -7.07 9.57
N PRO A 112 12.30 -8.29 9.50
CA PRO A 112 11.22 -8.67 10.40
C PRO A 112 11.64 -8.45 11.87
N LEU A 113 10.75 -7.87 12.68
CA LEU A 113 10.90 -7.61 14.13
C LEU A 113 11.79 -6.42 14.54
N GLN A 114 12.39 -5.69 13.59
CA GLN A 114 13.30 -4.60 13.91
C GLN A 114 12.60 -3.38 14.55
N PHE A 115 11.32 -3.18 14.22
CA PHE A 115 10.50 -2.07 14.74
C PHE A 115 9.15 -2.57 15.22
N ARG A 116 8.62 -1.92 16.28
CA ARG A 116 7.33 -2.29 16.87
C ARG A 116 6.17 -1.85 15.99
N SER A 117 6.30 -0.69 15.34
CA SER A 117 5.30 -0.18 14.40
C SER A 117 5.94 0.61 13.26
N VAL A 118 5.22 0.70 12.14
CA VAL A 118 5.64 1.50 10.98
C VAL A 118 5.49 3.02 11.26
N GLY A 119 4.56 3.38 12.15
CA GLY A 119 4.38 4.77 12.63
C GLY A 119 5.62 5.29 13.36
N GLU A 120 6.20 4.48 14.25
CA GLU A 120 7.45 4.83 14.98
C GLU A 120 8.60 5.14 14.01
N VAL A 121 8.77 4.33 12.96
CA VAL A 121 9.79 4.56 11.92
C VAL A 121 9.54 5.88 11.17
N SER A 122 8.28 6.16 10.86
CA SER A 122 7.86 7.37 10.16
C SER A 122 8.16 8.63 11.00
N GLU A 123 7.85 8.59 12.30
CA GLU A 123 8.16 9.66 13.25
C GLU A 123 9.67 9.89 13.36
N MET A 124 10.46 8.82 13.47
CA MET A 124 11.93 8.92 13.54
C MET A 124 12.54 9.54 12.28
N LEU A 125 11.98 9.26 11.10
CA LEU A 125 12.39 9.88 9.84
C LEU A 125 12.06 11.37 9.81
N MET A 126 10.84 11.74 10.20
CA MET A 126 10.38 13.13 10.21
C MET A 126 11.11 14.00 11.24
N ASP A 127 11.64 13.41 12.32
CA ASP A 127 12.40 14.14 13.35
C ASP A 127 13.77 14.64 12.84
N VAL A 128 14.38 13.91 11.90
CA VAL A 128 15.72 14.22 11.38
C VAL A 128 15.72 14.85 10.00
N ALA A 129 14.61 14.77 9.25
CA ALA A 129 14.52 15.27 7.90
C ALA A 129 13.10 15.74 7.56
N ASP A 130 13.03 16.74 6.69
CA ASP A 130 11.78 17.25 6.13
C ASP A 130 11.30 16.33 5.00
N VAL A 131 10.48 15.34 5.37
CA VAL A 131 10.01 14.27 4.48
C VAL A 131 8.49 14.18 4.47
N ASP A 132 7.93 13.72 3.35
CA ASP A 132 6.59 13.15 3.26
C ASP A 132 6.67 11.63 3.28
N ILE A 133 5.78 11.02 4.07
CA ILE A 133 5.56 9.57 4.04
C ILE A 133 4.43 9.31 3.05
N LEU A 134 4.73 8.53 2.02
CA LEU A 134 3.82 8.27 0.90
C LEU A 134 2.99 7.02 1.15
N ASP A 135 3.63 5.95 1.59
CA ASP A 135 2.99 4.71 1.98
C ASP A 135 3.84 3.99 3.04
N SER A 136 3.21 3.12 3.81
CA SER A 136 3.88 2.40 4.88
C SER A 136 3.09 1.17 5.30
N GLY A 137 3.77 0.05 5.56
CA GLY A 137 3.06 -1.16 5.92
C GLY A 137 3.93 -2.38 6.12
N ARG A 138 3.32 -3.55 5.88
CA ARG A 138 4.00 -4.85 5.91
C ARG A 138 3.73 -5.60 4.62
N LEU A 139 4.78 -6.17 4.04
CA LEU A 139 4.66 -7.05 2.88
C LEU A 139 4.00 -8.37 3.30
N LEU A 140 2.97 -8.79 2.57
CA LEU A 140 2.16 -9.97 2.90
C LEU A 140 2.93 -11.30 2.79
N ASP A 141 3.91 -11.35 1.90
CA ASP A 141 4.70 -12.54 1.57
C ASP A 141 5.90 -12.74 2.51
N THR A 142 6.56 -11.65 2.89
CA THR A 142 7.81 -11.67 3.65
C THR A 142 7.67 -11.15 5.08
N ASN A 143 6.53 -10.56 5.42
CA ASN A 143 6.26 -9.89 6.69
C ASN A 143 7.28 -8.78 7.05
N LYS A 144 8.04 -8.31 6.06
CA LYS A 144 8.96 -7.18 6.20
C LYS A 144 8.15 -5.89 6.30
N SER A 145 8.56 -5.01 7.21
CA SER A 145 8.00 -3.67 7.24
C SER A 145 8.61 -2.85 6.11
N PHE A 146 7.81 -1.97 5.50
CA PHE A 146 8.28 -1.02 4.50
C PHE A 146 7.79 0.39 4.80
N VAL A 147 8.55 1.37 4.35
CA VAL A 147 8.20 2.79 4.36
C VAL A 147 8.65 3.40 3.04
N ASP A 148 7.71 4.00 2.32
CA ASP A 148 7.94 4.79 1.14
C ASP A 148 7.84 6.27 1.50
N PHE A 149 8.85 7.05 1.10
CA PHE A 149 8.97 8.44 1.50
C PHE A 149 9.68 9.28 0.45
N ALA A 150 9.50 10.59 0.54
CA ALA A 150 10.20 11.56 -0.30
C ALA A 150 10.64 12.77 0.51
N PHE A 151 11.72 13.42 0.08
CA PHE A 151 12.24 14.61 0.73
C PHE A 151 11.52 15.86 0.21
N LYS A 152 10.93 16.65 1.11
CA LYS A 152 10.37 17.97 0.78
C LYS A 152 11.47 18.99 0.52
N SER A 153 12.56 18.89 1.26
CA SER A 153 13.75 19.73 1.10
C SER A 153 15.04 18.91 1.23
N PRO A 154 16.16 19.35 0.62
CA PRO A 154 17.44 18.67 0.80
C PRO A 154 17.83 18.67 2.29
N PRO A 155 18.18 17.51 2.87
CA PRO A 155 18.62 17.45 4.27
C PRO A 155 19.94 18.21 4.48
N VAL A 156 20.05 18.87 5.64
CA VAL A 156 21.17 19.77 6.03
C VAL A 156 22.32 18.98 6.66
#